data_AF-A0A920GW54-F1
#
_entry.id   AF-A0A920GW54-F1
#
_cell.length_a   1.000
_cell.length_b   1.000
_cell.length_c   1.000
_cell.angle_alpha   90.00
_cell.angle_beta   90.00
_cell.angle_gamma   90.00
#
_symmetry.space_group_name_H-M   'P 1'
#
loop_
_entity.id
_entity.type
_entity.pdbx_description
1 polymer ?
#
loop_
_entity_poly.entity_id
_entity_poly.type
_entity_poly.pdbx_seq_one_letter_code
_entity_poly.pdbx_strand_id
1 'polypeptide(L)' 'MLGDCWLEVYSKEERLLYKLAKAGENYSFKVTSVKVIAGNSKNIELSYNDALVSLERLTNRNQVSCIVLPVGACSEF' A
#
# COMPACT_ATOMS: atom_id res chain seq x y z
N MET A 1 5.90 -18.47 4.50
CA MET A 1 6.93 -17.66 3.82
C MET A 1 7.03 -16.36 4.60
N LEU A 2 8.18 -16.10 5.23
CA LEU A 2 8.41 -14.88 5.99
C LEU A 2 8.68 -13.74 4.98
N GLY A 3 7.84 -12.70 4.97
CA GLY A 3 8.09 -11.48 4.18
C GLY A 3 7.13 -11.19 3.02
N ASP A 4 6.20 -12.09 2.69
CA ASP A 4 5.22 -11.80 1.64
C ASP A 4 4.22 -10.73 2.10
N CYS A 5 3.79 -9.89 1.15
CA CYS A 5 2.76 -8.87 1.35
C CYS A 5 1.71 -8.95 0.25
N TRP A 6 0.43 -8.88 0.61
CA TRP A 6 -0.62 -8.72 -0.38
C TRP A 6 -0.73 -7.23 -0.75
N LEU A 7 -0.67 -6.89 -2.04
CA LEU A 7 -0.74 -5.52 -2.52
C LEU A 7 -1.88 -5.34 -3.53
N GLU A 8 -2.72 -4.34 -3.24
CA GLU A 8 -3.67 -3.77 -4.19
C GLU A 8 -3.42 -2.28 -4.31
N VAL A 9 -3.20 -1.81 -5.54
CA VAL A 9 -2.90 -0.39 -5.82
C VAL A 9 -3.84 0.10 -6.89
N TYR A 10 -4.45 1.27 -6.67
CA TYR A 10 -5.44 1.88 -7.55
C TYR A 10 -5.07 3.33 -7.85
N SER A 11 -5.25 3.74 -9.11
CA SER A 11 -5.43 5.15 -9.46
C SER A 11 -6.89 5.55 -9.22
N LYS A 12 -7.30 6.72 -9.74
CA LYS A 12 -8.73 7.09 -9.77
C LYS A 12 -9.52 6.30 -10.82
N GLU A 13 -8.85 5.89 -11.89
CA GLU A 13 -9.47 5.30 -13.07
C GLU A 13 -9.41 3.78 -13.07
N GLU A 14 -8.35 3.19 -12.52
CA GLU A 14 -8.09 1.76 -12.66
C GLU A 14 -7.28 1.14 -11.52
N ARG A 15 -7.23 -0.19 -11.53
CA ARG A 15 -6.35 -0.97 -10.63
C ARG A 15 -4.99 -1.16 -11.31
N LEU A 16 -3.96 -0.62 -10.69
CA LEU A 16 -2.57 -0.64 -11.17
C LEU A 16 -1.82 -1.91 -10.74
N LEU A 17 -2.17 -2.49 -9.59
CA LEU A 17 -1.53 -3.69 -9.04
C LEU A 17 -2.51 -4.56 -8.26
N TYR A 18 -2.39 -5.88 -8.38
CA TYR A 18 -3.14 -6.86 -7.61
C TYR A 18 -2.35 -8.18 -7.52
N LYS A 19 -1.57 -8.35 -6.46
CA LYS A 19 -0.74 -9.57 -6.30
C LYS A 19 -0.26 -9.81 -4.87
N LEU A 20 0.15 -11.05 -4.63
CA LEU A 20 1.03 -11.41 -3.52
C LEU A 20 2.47 -11.05 -3.91
N ALA A 21 2.97 -9.96 -3.36
CA ALA A 21 4.33 -9.49 -3.56
C ALA A 21 5.34 -10.25 -2.69
N LYS A 22 6.53 -10.45 -3.26
CA LYS A 22 7.67 -11.11 -2.61
C LYS A 22 8.70 -10.08 -2.16
N ALA A 23 9.49 -10.44 -1.16
CA ALA A 23 10.59 -9.60 -0.71
C ALA A 23 11.56 -9.27 -1.87
N GLY A 24 11.95 -8.00 -1.97
CA GLY A 24 12.83 -7.48 -3.04
C GLY A 24 12.11 -6.99 -4.30
N GLU A 25 10.81 -7.23 -4.44
CA GLU A 25 10.03 -6.63 -5.52
C GLU A 25 9.78 -5.14 -5.25
N ASN A 26 9.87 -4.32 -6.31
CA ASN A 26 9.66 -2.88 -6.24
C ASN A 26 8.68 -2.45 -7.34
N TYR A 27 7.76 -1.54 -7.02
CA TYR A 27 6.75 -1.02 -7.94
C TYR A 27 6.70 0.51 -7.84
N SER A 28 6.70 1.17 -8.98
CA SER A 28 6.65 2.63 -9.06
C SER A 28 5.55 3.06 -10.04
N PHE A 29 4.72 4.01 -9.61
CA PHE A 29 3.60 4.52 -10.39
C PHE A 29 3.67 6.04 -10.45
N LYS A 30 3.41 6.62 -11.63
CA LYS A 30 3.29 8.08 -11.81
C LYS A 30 1.81 8.44 -11.93
N VAL A 31 1.18 8.73 -10.79
CA VAL A 31 -0.24 9.07 -10.69
C VAL A 31 -0.47 10.24 -9.74
N THR A 32 -1.55 11.00 -9.95
CA THR A 32 -1.87 12.17 -9.12
C THR A 32 -2.42 11.81 -7.74
N SER A 33 -3.12 10.68 -7.65
CA SER A 33 -3.71 10.13 -6.43
C SER A 33 -3.61 8.62 -6.49
N VAL A 34 -3.33 7.99 -5.35
CA VAL A 34 -3.19 6.53 -5.28
C VAL A 34 -3.87 6.00 -4.02
N LYS A 35 -4.63 4.92 -4.16
CA LYS A 35 -5.11 4.11 -3.04
C LYS A 35 -4.26 2.85 -2.95
N VAL A 36 -3.77 2.55 -1.75
CA VAL A 36 -2.98 1.36 -1.46
C VAL A 36 -3.69 0.56 -0.37
N ILE A 37 -3.96 -0.72 -0.63
CA ILE A 37 -4.37 -1.71 0.36
C ILE A 37 -3.23 -2.72 0.47
N ALA A 38 -2.71 -2.89 1.69
CA ALA A 38 -1.56 -3.75 1.95
C ALA A 38 -1.86 -4.73 3.09
N GLY A 39 -1.88 -6.03 2.79
CA GLY A 39 -1.98 -7.11 3.78
C GLY A 39 -0.60 -7.59 4.24
N ASN A 40 -0.41 -7.81 5.54
CA ASN A 40 0.91 -7.89 6.18
C ASN A 40 1.74 -6.61 5.94
N SER A 41 1.12 -5.44 6.13
CA SER A 41 1.68 -4.11 5.84
C SER A 41 3.03 -3.81 6.49
N LYS A 42 3.40 -4.49 7.57
CA LYS A 42 4.73 -4.38 8.20
C LYS A 42 5.90 -4.81 7.31
N ASN A 43 5.63 -5.54 6.23
CA ASN A 43 6.64 -6.06 5.30
C ASN A 43 6.87 -5.14 4.09
N ILE A 44 6.27 -3.94 4.07
CA ILE A 44 6.41 -3.01 2.94
C ILE A 44 6.98 -1.67 3.37
N GLU A 45 7.74 -1.07 2.46
CA GLU A 45 8.13 0.32 2.51
C GLU A 45 7.34 1.08 1.44
N LEU A 46 6.65 2.14 1.83
CA LEU A 46 5.88 2.99 0.93
C LEU A 46 6.52 4.38 0.92
N SER A 47 6.84 4.87 -0.28
CA SER A 47 7.25 6.26 -0.48
C SER A 47 6.26 6.99 -1.41
N TYR A 48 6.07 8.28 -1.17
CA TYR A 48 5.25 9.15 -1.99
C TYR A 48 5.91 10.52 -2.09
N ASN A 49 6.18 10.97 -3.31
CA ASN A 49 6.97 12.20 -3.58
C ASN A 49 8.28 12.22 -2.77
N ASP A 50 9.03 11.12 -2.83
CA ASP A 50 10.32 10.92 -2.15
C ASP A 50 10.27 10.97 -0.61
N ALA A 51 9.08 10.99 -0.01
CA ALA A 51 8.88 10.91 1.43
C ALA A 51 8.36 9.53 1.85
N LEU A 52 8.96 8.94 2.90
CA LEU A 52 8.47 7.71 3.49
C LEU A 52 7.12 7.91 4.16
N VAL A 53 6.19 6.98 3.92
CA VAL A 53 4.84 6.97 4.47
C VAL A 53 4.71 5.80 5.43
N SER A 54 4.55 6.08 6.72
CA SER A 54 4.33 5.04 7.73
C SER A 54 2.89 4.53 7.67
N LEU A 55 2.75 3.21 7.53
CA LEU A 55 1.45 2.51 7.56
C LEU A 55 1.12 1.93 8.94
N GLU A 56 2.04 2.00 9.90
CA GLU A 56 1.89 1.34 11.21
C GLU A 56 0.61 1.78 11.93
N ARG A 57 0.33 3.09 11.94
CA ARG A 57 -0.87 3.66 12.55
C ARG A 57 -2.17 3.38 11.79
N LEU A 58 -2.07 2.93 10.55
CA LEU A 58 -3.20 2.60 9.67
C LEU A 58 -3.46 1.08 9.61
N THR A 59 -2.61 0.29 10.26
CA THR A 59 -2.68 -1.16 10.25
C THR A 59 -3.76 -1.64 11.23
N ASN A 60 -4.75 -2.37 10.73
CA ASN A 60 -5.78 -2.97 11.56
C ASN A 60 -5.31 -4.27 12.24
N ARG A 61 -6.19 -4.89 13.05
CA ARG A 61 -5.88 -6.13 13.79
C ARG A 61 -5.56 -7.33 12.88
N ASN A 62 -5.97 -7.29 11.62
CA ASN A 62 -5.70 -8.33 10.61
C ASN A 62 -4.41 -8.06 9.82
N GLN A 63 -3.57 -7.10 10.28
CA GLN A 63 -2.34 -6.67 9.60
C GLN A 63 -2.59 -6.09 8.20
N VAL A 64 -3.78 -5.51 7.98
CA VAL A 64 -4.12 -4.83 6.74
C VAL A 64 -4.07 -3.32 6.96
N SER A 65 -3.37 -2.60 6.08
CA SER A 65 -3.38 -1.14 6.01
C SER A 65 -4.14 -0.67 4.79
N CYS A 66 -4.82 0.47 4.91
CA CYS A 66 -5.35 1.19 3.76
C CYS A 66 -5.06 2.69 3.86
N ILE A 67 -4.60 3.26 2.75
CA ILE A 67 -4.30 4.68 2.62
C ILE A 67 -4.66 5.18 1.23
N VAL A 68 -5.15 6.41 1.15
CA VAL A 68 -5.32 7.17 -0.09
C VAL A 68 -4.39 8.36 -0.03
N LEU A 69 -3.39 8.44 -0.89
CA LEU A 69 -2.46 9.57 -0.94
C LEU A 69 -2.92 10.57 -2.02
N PRO A 70 -2.90 11.89 -1.73
CA PRO A 70 -2.38 12.54 -0.51
C PRO A 70 -3.40 12.73 0.64
N VAL A 71 -4.58 12.10 0.57
CA VAL A 71 -5.71 12.37 1.48
C VAL A 71 -5.51 11.87 2.92
N GLY A 72 -4.98 10.65 3.11
CA GLY A 72 -4.80 9.99 4.39
C GLY A 72 -5.47 8.62 4.49
N ALA A 73 -5.92 8.25 5.69
CA ALA A 73 -6.55 6.95 5.96
C ALA A 73 -7.81 6.74 5.11
N CYS A 74 -8.08 5.47 4.77
CA CYS A 74 -9.28 5.08 4.04
C CYS A 74 -10.20 4.24 4.96
N SER A 75 -11.51 4.25 4.70
CA SER A 75 -12.54 3.58 5.54
C SER A 75 -13.00 2.23 4.99
N GLU A 76 -12.09 1.41 4.47
CA GLU A 76 -12.45 0.13 3.81
C GLU A 76 -12.66 -1.03 4.79
N PHE A 77 -12.33 -0.86 6.09
CA PHE A 77 -12.35 -1.93 7.09
C PHE A 77 -12.70 -1.42 8.50
#